data_AF-B4NRX5-F1
#
_entry.id   AF-B4NRX5-F1
#
_cell.length_a   1.000
_cell.length_b   1.000
_cell.length_c   1.000
_cell.angle_alpha   90.00
_cell.angle_beta   90.00
_cell.angle_gamma   90.00
#
_symmetry.space_group_name_H-M   'P 1'
#
loop_
_entity.id
_entity.type
_entity.pdbx_description
1 polymer ?
#
loop_
_entity_poly.entity_id
_entity_poly.type
_entity_poly.pdbx_seq_one_letter_code
_entity_poly.pdbx_strand_id
1 'polypeptide(L)' 'TIYRRLLEAQKNRTHVDPEVTLQFLKSAIFYFLTDKENSQGHLQAIESILEFTDAEKQKISAANRTPK' A
#
# COMPACT_ATOMS: atom_id res chain seq x y z
N THR A 1 -18.30 -18.08 25.34
CA THR A 1 -17.91 -19.30 24.59
C THR A 1 -16.62 -19.03 23.83
N ILE A 2 -15.82 -20.07 23.54
CA ILE A 2 -14.58 -20.01 22.73
C ILE A 2 -14.80 -19.22 21.41
N TYR A 3 -16.01 -19.33 20.85
CA TYR A 3 -16.45 -18.60 19.66
C TYR A 3 -16.33 -17.06 19.76
N ARG A 4 -16.63 -16.47 20.93
CA ARG A 4 -16.52 -15.01 21.12
C ARG A 4 -15.06 -14.56 21.14
N ARG A 5 -14.17 -15.37 21.74
CA ARG A 5 -12.72 -15.12 21.77
C ARG A 5 -12.07 -15.25 20.39
N LEU A 6 -12.55 -16.18 19.56
CA LEU A 6 -12.12 -16.31 18.16
C LEU A 6 -12.54 -15.09 17.32
N LEU A 7 -13.75 -14.56 17.52
CA LEU A 7 -14.23 -13.35 16.84
C LEU A 7 -13.45 -12.10 17.27
N GLU A 8 -13.12 -11.97 18.55
CA GLU A 8 -12.30 -10.87 19.09
C GLU A 8 -10.84 -10.96 18.57
N ALA A 9 -10.27 -12.16 18.50
CA ALA A 9 -8.94 -12.38 17.92
C ALA A 9 -8.91 -12.10 16.41
N GLN A 10 -10.02 -12.35 15.69
CA GLN A 10 -10.14 -11.94 14.29
C GLN A 10 -10.26 -10.42 14.13
N LYS A 11 -10.98 -9.74 15.02
CA LYS A 11 -11.06 -8.27 15.05
C LYS A 11 -9.71 -7.59 15.34
N ASN A 12 -8.83 -8.23 16.11
CA ASN A 12 -7.50 -7.70 16.43
C ASN A 12 -6.43 -7.97 15.36
N ARG A 13 -6.71 -8.78 14.33
CA ARG A 13 -5.73 -9.08 13.25
C ARG A 13 -5.51 -7.93 12.27
N THR A 14 -6.29 -6.86 12.35
CA THR A 14 -6.30 -5.80 11.32
C THR A 14 -5.87 -4.43 11.83
N HIS A 15 -5.46 -4.30 13.09
CA HIS A 15 -4.98 -3.01 13.61
C HIS A 15 -3.48 -2.88 13.37
N VAL A 16 -3.08 -2.74 12.11
CA VAL A 16 -1.73 -2.29 11.78
C VAL A 16 -1.57 -0.90 12.40
N ASP A 17 -0.52 -0.72 13.19
CA ASP A 17 -0.23 0.55 13.84
C ASP A 17 -0.14 1.68 12.77
N PRO A 18 -0.93 2.76 12.89
CA PRO A 18 -0.91 3.85 11.93
C PRO A 18 0.48 4.45 11.71
N GLU A 19 1.33 4.48 12.73
CA GLU A 19 2.69 5.01 12.64
C GLU A 19 3.59 4.08 11.81
N VAL A 20 3.40 2.77 11.96
CA VAL A 20 4.09 1.77 11.12
C VAL A 20 3.64 1.88 9.66
N THR A 21 2.33 2.00 9.40
CA THR A 21 1.79 2.21 8.04
C THR A 21 2.35 3.49 7.41
N LEU A 22 2.44 4.58 8.18
CA LEU A 22 3.01 5.85 7.71
C LEU A 22 4.50 5.71 7.38
N GLN A 23 5.27 4.97 8.18
CA GLN A 23 6.68 4.70 7.89
C GLN A 23 6.84 3.89 6.60
N PHE A 24 6.03 2.85 6.39
CA PHE A 24 6.04 2.09 5.14
C PHE A 24 5.71 2.97 3.94
N LEU A 25 4.69 3.82 4.05
CA LEU A 25 4.31 4.75 3.00
C LEU A 25 5.44 5.73 2.67
N LYS A 26 6.09 6.31 3.70
CA LYS A 26 7.23 7.21 3.54
C LYS A 26 8.38 6.53 2.80
N SER A 27 8.73 5.30 3.18
CA SER A 27 9.78 4.53 2.52
C SER A 27 9.42 4.16 1.08
N ALA A 28 8.17 3.74 0.82
CA ALA A 28 7.71 3.41 -0.52
C ALA A 28 7.78 4.63 -1.46
N ILE A 29 7.39 5.82 -1.00
CA ILE A 29 7.53 7.06 -1.76
C ILE A 29 9.01 7.41 -2.00
N PHE A 30 9.85 7.33 -0.97
CA PHE A 30 11.28 7.64 -1.09
C PHE A 30 11.96 6.78 -2.17
N TYR A 31 11.73 5.46 -2.15
CA TYR A 31 12.33 4.57 -3.12
C TYR A 31 11.64 4.61 -4.50
N PHE A 32 10.34 4.88 -4.57
CA PHE A 32 9.69 5.17 -5.85
C PHE A 32 10.37 6.34 -6.61
N LEU A 33 10.79 7.36 -5.87
CA LEU A 33 11.45 8.53 -6.44
C LEU A 33 12.93 8.30 -6.75
N THR A 34 13.64 7.57 -5.90
CA THR A 34 15.12 7.43 -5.95
C THR A 34 15.61 6.15 -6.62
N ASP A 35 14.89 5.04 -6.51
CA ASP A 35 15.21 3.75 -7.15
C ASP A 35 14.40 3.59 -8.44
N LYS A 36 15.00 4.00 -9.57
CA LYS A 36 14.35 3.91 -10.88
C LYS A 36 14.26 2.48 -11.41
N GLU A 37 15.19 1.61 -11.02
CA GLU A 37 15.22 0.21 -11.47
C GLU A 37 14.05 -0.59 -10.89
N ASN A 38 13.65 -0.28 -9.66
CA ASN A 38 12.53 -0.94 -8.98
C ASN A 38 11.32 -0.03 -8.72
N SER A 39 11.21 1.08 -9.44
CA SER A 39 10.13 2.06 -9.27
C SER A 39 8.73 1.44 -9.38
N GLN A 40 8.53 0.44 -10.24
CA GLN A 40 7.23 -0.24 -10.38
C GLN A 40 6.83 -1.02 -9.12
N GLY A 41 7.77 -1.69 -8.43
CA GLY A 41 7.49 -2.41 -7.18
C GLY A 41 7.14 -1.46 -6.05
N HIS A 42 7.80 -0.31 -5.97
CA HIS A 42 7.46 0.74 -5.01
C HIS A 42 6.11 1.39 -5.29
N LEU A 43 5.76 1.58 -6.57
CA LEU A 43 4.42 2.06 -6.96
C LEU A 43 3.34 1.09 -6.49
N GLN A 44 3.51 -0.22 -6.70
CA GLN A 44 2.56 -1.23 -6.23
C GLN A 44 2.39 -1.22 -4.71
N ALA A 45 3.47 -0.99 -3.95
CA ALA A 45 3.40 -0.85 -2.50
C ALA A 45 2.57 0.38 -2.09
N ILE A 46 2.75 1.52 -2.76
CA ILE A 46 1.95 2.74 -2.52
C ILE A 46 0.47 2.47 -2.82
N GLU A 47 0.16 1.88 -3.97
CA GLU A 47 -1.21 1.55 -4.38
C GLU A 47 -1.89 0.59 -3.37
N SER A 48 -1.13 -0.34 -2.79
CA SER A 48 -1.64 -1.29 -1.79
C SER A 48 -1.84 -0.64 -0.41
N ILE A 49 -0.92 0.22 0.04
CA ILE A 49 -1.01 0.88 1.36
C ILE A 49 -2.15 1.90 1.38
N LEU A 50 -2.36 2.62 0.28
CA LEU A 50 -3.42 3.63 0.15
C LEU A 50 -4.74 3.04 -0.36
N GLU A 51 -4.80 1.73 -0.57
CA GLU A 51 -5.99 0.99 -1.00
C GLU A 51 -6.64 1.59 -2.27
N PHE A 52 -5.81 1.98 -3.25
CA PHE A 52 -6.31 2.55 -4.50
C PHE A 52 -7.23 1.57 -5.23
N THR A 53 -8.34 2.12 -5.73
CA THR A 53 -9.29 1.40 -6.55
C THR A 53 -8.69 1.04 -7.90
N ASP A 54 -9.26 0.05 -8.58
CA ASP A 54 -8.78 -0.35 -9.90
C ASP A 54 -8.88 0.80 -10.93
N ALA A 55 -9.88 1.67 -10.79
CA ALA A 55 -10.02 2.86 -11.63
C ALA A 55 -8.89 3.88 -11.41
N GLU A 56 -8.45 4.07 -10.16
CA GLU A 56 -7.31 4.94 -9.83
C GLU A 56 -6.00 4.35 -10.34
N LYS A 57 -5.77 3.04 -10.13
CA LYS A 57 -4.60 2.32 -10.66
C LYS A 57 -4.49 2.43 -12.18
N GLN A 58 -5.61 2.31 -12.90
CA GLN A 58 -5.63 2.49 -14.36
C GLN A 58 -5.20 3.90 -14.77
N LYS A 59 -5.68 4.94 -14.09
CA LYS A 59 -5.26 6.33 -14.36
C LYS A 59 -3.78 6.57 -14.08
N ILE A 60 -3.28 6.03 -12.97
CA ILE A 60 -1.87 6.11 -12.58
C ILE A 60 -0.98 5.39 -13.61
N SER A 61 -1.37 4.19 -14.03
CA SER A 61 -0.64 3.43 -15.05
C SER A 61 -0.59 4.17 -16.39
N ALA A 62 -1.70 4.80 -16.80
CA ALA A 62 -1.74 5.61 -18.02
C ALA A 62 -0.78 6.81 -17.94
N ALA A 63 -0.74 7.52 -16.80
CA ALA A 63 0.14 8.67 -16.60
C ALA A 63 1.64 8.28 -16.63
N ASN A 64 2.00 7.12 -16.05
CA ASN A 64 3.38 6.63 -16.01
C ASN A 64 3.87 6.01 -17.34
N ARG A 65 2.97 5.66 -18.27
CA ARG A 65 3.32 5.10 -19.58
C ARG A 65 3.60 6.16 -20.65
N THR A 66 3.31 7.43 -20.38
CA THR A 66 3.57 8.51 -21.34
C THR A 66 5.08 8.66 -21.55
N PRO A 67 5.61 8.43 -22.76
CA PRO A 67 7.03 8.68 -23.03
C PRO A 67 7.30 10.18 -22.86
N LYS A 68 8.38 10.48 -22.14
CA LYS A 68 8.95 11.84 -22.05
C LYS A 68 9.43 12.31 -23.41
#